data_AF-A0A7C4LYT2-F1
#
_entry.id   AF-A0A7C4LYT2-F1
#
_cell.length_a   1.000
_cell.length_b   1.000
_cell.length_c   1.000
_cell.angle_alpha   90.00
_cell.angle_beta   90.00
_cell.angle_gamma   90.00
#
_symmetry.space_group_name_H-M   'P 1'
#
loop_
_entity.id
_entity.type
_entity.pdbx_description
1 polymer ?
#
loop_
_entity_poly.entity_id
_entity_poly.type
_entity_poly.pdbx_seq_one_letter_code
_entity_poly.pdbx_strand_id
1 'polypeptide(L)'
;MRKKVVWTVTAGVLAILAGVMQGFSASKENACFGEERYTLRAPEGVESRRGPVEFPHHAHFEFACVRCHHTFDGTEPPMGCMVSGCHDATEAPPPLPGKSAAADMTYFKNAYHQTCWLGCHKEIKAKNLELQRAAAATGVKPKLAKTGPTTCNGCHGKPLQR
;
A
#
# COMPACT_ATOMS: atom_id res chain seq x y z
N MET A 1 -50.03 43.95 0.09
CA MET A 1 -49.69 42.74 0.89
C MET A 1 -48.78 41.76 0.15
N ARG A 2 -49.07 41.43 -1.12
CA ARG A 2 -48.23 40.56 -1.99
C ARG A 2 -46.72 40.89 -2.02
N LYS A 3 -46.33 42.17 -2.10
CA LYS A 3 -44.90 42.56 -2.16
C LYS A 3 -44.10 42.24 -0.88
N LYS A 4 -44.76 42.28 0.30
CA LYS A 4 -44.13 41.96 1.60
C LYS A 4 -43.97 40.45 1.81
N VAL A 5 -44.89 39.65 1.25
CA VAL A 5 -44.84 38.18 1.26
C VAL A 5 -43.74 37.66 0.31
N VAL A 6 -43.58 38.29 -0.86
CA VAL A 6 -42.51 37.92 -1.81
C VAL A 6 -41.12 38.16 -1.21
N TRP A 7 -40.90 39.29 -0.53
CA TRP A 7 -39.62 39.62 0.10
C TRP A 7 -39.26 38.74 1.30
N THR A 8 -40.25 38.27 2.05
CA THR A 8 -40.03 37.37 3.20
C THR A 8 -39.77 35.94 2.74
N VAL A 9 -40.43 35.49 1.67
CA VAL A 9 -40.18 34.17 1.06
C VAL A 9 -38.81 34.11 0.39
N THR A 10 -38.37 35.15 -0.33
CA THR A 10 -37.02 35.16 -0.91
C THR A 10 -35.90 35.21 0.13
N ALA A 11 -36.09 35.97 1.23
CA ALA A 11 -35.13 35.98 2.34
C ALA A 11 -35.05 34.62 3.07
N GLY A 12 -36.19 33.93 3.26
CA GLY A 12 -36.25 32.59 3.84
C GLY A 12 -35.58 31.52 2.97
N VAL A 13 -35.79 31.56 1.65
CA VAL A 13 -35.16 30.63 0.70
C VAL A 13 -33.64 30.84 0.60
N LEU A 14 -33.16 32.10 0.66
CA LEU A 14 -31.73 32.39 0.70
C LEU A 14 -31.06 31.93 1.99
N ALA A 15 -31.73 32.03 3.14
CA ALA A 15 -31.22 31.51 4.41
C ALA A 15 -31.15 29.97 4.42
N ILE A 16 -32.11 29.28 3.78
CA ILE A 16 -32.09 27.82 3.61
C ILE A 16 -30.97 27.40 2.64
N LEU A 17 -30.79 28.11 1.52
CA LEU A 17 -29.72 27.81 0.56
C LEU A 17 -28.31 28.09 1.13
N ALA A 18 -28.16 29.11 1.99
CA ALA A 18 -26.90 29.37 2.69
C ALA A 18 -26.61 28.32 3.79
N GLY A 19 -27.64 27.80 4.47
CA GLY A 19 -27.50 26.74 5.48
C GLY A 19 -27.12 25.38 4.90
N VAL A 20 -27.54 25.07 3.67
CA VAL A 20 -27.19 23.79 3.00
C VAL A 20 -25.73 23.75 2.54
N MET A 21 -25.08 24.90 2.34
CA MET A 21 -23.65 24.95 1.95
C MET A 21 -22.66 24.73 3.12
N GLN A 22 -23.11 24.71 4.36
CA GLN A 22 -22.25 24.46 5.53
C GLN A 22 -22.29 23.01 6.05
N GLY A 23 -22.96 22.11 5.31
CA GLY A 23 -23.17 20.70 5.70
C GLY A 23 -22.20 19.68 5.13
N PHE A 24 -21.30 20.06 4.21
CA PHE A 24 -20.19 19.20 3.78
C PHE A 24 -18.90 19.74 4.37
N SER A 25 -18.76 19.64 5.69
CA SER A 25 -17.45 19.35 6.25
C SER A 25 -17.02 18.04 5.63
N ALA A 26 -16.23 18.12 4.57
CA ALA A 26 -15.41 17.03 4.10
C ALA A 26 -14.60 16.59 5.33
N SER A 27 -15.07 15.52 5.97
CA SER A 27 -14.34 14.88 7.04
C SER A 27 -12.95 14.61 6.48
N LYS A 28 -11.96 15.33 6.98
CA LYS A 28 -10.55 15.14 6.64
C LYS A 28 -10.01 13.93 7.42
N GLU A 29 -10.86 12.93 7.61
CA GLU A 29 -10.66 11.75 8.44
C GLU A 29 -10.91 10.49 7.61
N ASN A 30 -10.43 10.51 6.36
CA ASN A 30 -10.04 9.29 5.66
C ASN A 30 -8.52 9.35 5.41
N ALA A 31 -7.76 9.85 6.38
CA ALA A 31 -6.38 9.40 6.50
C ALA A 31 -6.47 7.90 6.81
N CYS A 32 -6.50 7.08 5.76
CA CYS A 32 -6.44 5.63 5.88
C CYS A 32 -5.24 5.30 6.77
N PHE A 33 -5.56 5.05 8.04
CA PHE A 33 -4.73 4.73 9.18
C PHE A 33 -3.21 4.70 8.94
N GLY A 34 -2.50 5.76 9.38
CA GLY A 34 -1.05 5.70 9.61
C GLY A 34 -0.19 6.77 8.94
N GLU A 35 1.12 6.71 9.21
CA GLU A 35 2.13 7.56 8.58
C GLU A 35 2.22 7.30 7.07
N GLU A 36 2.45 8.35 6.29
CA GLU A 36 2.56 8.25 4.83
C GLU A 36 3.81 7.47 4.39
N ARG A 37 4.85 7.43 5.24
CA ARG A 37 6.13 6.76 4.98
C ARG A 37 6.59 6.02 6.22
N TYR A 38 6.89 4.74 6.06
CA TYR A 38 7.47 3.91 7.12
C TYR A 38 8.87 3.42 6.73
N THR A 39 9.73 3.26 7.74
CA THR A 39 11.02 2.58 7.57
C THR A 39 10.91 1.15 8.07
N LEU A 40 10.89 0.18 7.15
CA LEU A 40 10.83 -1.25 7.47
C LEU A 40 12.22 -1.77 7.86
N ARG A 41 12.29 -2.42 9.02
CA ARG A 41 13.52 -3.00 9.60
C ARG A 41 13.33 -4.48 9.88
N ALA A 42 14.44 -5.21 9.97
CA ALA A 42 14.40 -6.56 10.52
C ALA A 42 13.95 -6.51 12.00
N PRO A 43 13.34 -7.59 12.53
CA PRO A 43 13.03 -7.71 13.95
C PRO A 43 14.25 -7.46 14.83
N GLU A 44 14.03 -7.00 16.06
CA GLU A 44 15.10 -6.84 17.05
C GLU A 44 15.84 -8.17 17.28
N GLY A 45 17.16 -8.08 17.49
CA GLY A 45 18.02 -9.27 17.63
C GLY A 45 18.36 -9.98 16.32
N VAL A 46 17.76 -9.62 15.19
CA VAL A 46 18.11 -10.19 13.88
C VAL A 46 19.20 -9.40 13.20
N GLU A 47 20.34 -10.05 12.95
CA GLU A 47 21.44 -9.48 12.20
C GLU A 47 21.08 -9.33 10.70
N SER A 48 20.80 -8.09 10.28
CA SER A 48 20.48 -7.78 8.89
C SER A 48 21.73 -7.46 8.07
N ARG A 49 21.92 -8.21 6.98
CA ARG A 49 22.96 -7.89 5.98
C ARG A 49 22.59 -6.73 5.05
N ARG A 50 21.37 -6.21 5.15
CA ARG A 50 20.81 -5.16 4.27
C ARG A 50 20.31 -3.98 5.10
N GLY A 51 20.37 -2.79 4.52
CA GLY A 51 19.79 -1.61 5.13
C GLY A 51 18.26 -1.70 5.23
N PRO A 52 17.65 -0.80 6.02
CA PRO A 52 16.21 -0.67 6.09
C PRO A 52 15.61 -0.34 4.72
N VAL A 53 14.32 -0.59 4.57
CA VAL A 53 13.54 -0.29 3.37
C VAL A 53 12.62 0.88 3.67
N GLU A 54 12.70 1.92 2.86
CA GLU A 54 11.74 3.02 2.89
C GLU A 54 10.46 2.61 2.17
N PHE A 55 9.33 2.68 2.86
CA PHE A 55 8.02 2.25 2.38
C PHE A 55 7.03 3.42 2.39
N PRO A 56 6.91 4.15 1.27
CA PRO A 56 5.88 5.17 1.11
C PRO A 56 4.53 4.56 0.74
N HIS A 57 3.52 4.69 1.60
CA HIS A 57 2.16 4.23 1.33
C HIS A 57 1.54 4.96 0.13
N HIS A 58 1.83 6.25 -0.07
CA HIS A 58 1.28 7.00 -1.22
C HIS A 58 1.65 6.40 -2.58
N ALA A 59 2.80 5.72 -2.67
CA ALA A 59 3.22 5.06 -3.90
C ALA A 59 2.41 3.78 -4.20
N HIS A 60 1.57 3.35 -3.27
CA HIS A 60 0.78 2.13 -3.30
C HIS A 60 -0.73 2.37 -3.16
N PHE A 61 -1.20 3.63 -3.18
CA PHE A 61 -2.63 3.94 -3.05
C PHE A 61 -3.50 3.43 -4.21
N GLU A 62 -2.91 2.99 -5.32
CA GLU A 62 -3.61 2.26 -6.37
C GLU A 62 -4.04 0.83 -5.94
N PHE A 63 -3.55 0.34 -4.81
CA PHE A 63 -3.87 -0.97 -4.24
C PHE A 63 -4.76 -0.84 -3.00
N ALA A 64 -5.77 -1.69 -2.90
CA ALA A 64 -6.62 -1.77 -1.71
C ALA A 64 -5.79 -2.21 -0.49
N CYS A 65 -6.10 -1.69 0.71
CA CYS A 65 -5.39 -1.99 1.97
C CYS A 65 -5.22 -3.51 2.21
N VAL A 66 -6.31 -4.26 1.95
CA VAL A 66 -6.38 -5.72 2.12
C VAL A 66 -5.48 -6.50 1.17
N ARG A 67 -4.89 -5.85 0.15
CA ARG A 67 -3.91 -6.49 -0.73
C ARG A 67 -2.62 -6.83 0.01
N CYS A 68 -2.22 -5.97 0.95
CA CYS A 68 -1.00 -6.16 1.76
C CYS A 68 -1.36 -6.57 3.19
N HIS A 69 -2.29 -5.86 3.82
CA HIS A 69 -2.84 -6.24 5.12
C HIS A 69 -3.96 -7.27 4.91
N HIS A 70 -3.57 -8.48 4.50
CA HIS A 70 -4.52 -9.51 4.06
C HIS A 70 -5.43 -10.07 5.16
N THR A 71 -5.24 -9.66 6.42
CA THR A 71 -6.12 -9.95 7.56
C THR A 71 -6.96 -8.75 7.99
N PHE A 72 -6.79 -7.60 7.34
CA PHE A 72 -7.54 -6.38 7.64
C PHE A 72 -8.98 -6.50 7.11
N ASP A 73 -9.93 -6.18 7.96
CA ASP A 73 -11.37 -6.27 7.71
C ASP A 73 -12.07 -4.91 7.57
N GLY A 74 -11.34 -3.81 7.72
CA GLY A 74 -11.88 -2.46 7.64
C GLY A 74 -12.28 -1.85 8.99
N THR A 75 -12.23 -2.58 10.11
CA THR A 75 -12.80 -2.10 11.38
C THR A 75 -11.82 -1.33 12.25
N GLU A 76 -10.53 -1.62 12.15
CA GLU A 76 -9.47 -1.03 12.99
C GLU A 76 -8.23 -0.67 12.16
N PRO A 77 -7.32 0.20 12.64
CA PRO A 77 -6.02 0.41 11.99
C PRO A 77 -5.32 -0.93 11.67
N PRO A 78 -4.80 -1.12 10.46
CA PRO A 78 -4.21 -2.39 10.08
C PRO A 78 -2.94 -2.67 10.88
N MET A 79 -2.78 -3.91 11.34
CA MET A 79 -1.61 -4.34 12.10
C MET A 79 -0.37 -4.51 11.21
N GLY A 80 0.82 -4.40 11.83
CA GLY A 80 2.08 -4.74 11.19
C GLY A 80 2.26 -6.24 10.96
N CYS A 81 3.11 -6.61 10.00
CA CYS A 81 3.28 -8.01 9.59
C CYS A 81 3.85 -8.93 10.68
N MET A 82 4.67 -8.37 11.58
CA MET A 82 5.49 -9.11 12.55
C MET A 82 4.91 -9.11 13.96
N VAL A 83 3.60 -8.84 14.11
CA VAL A 83 2.92 -9.01 15.40
C VAL A 83 2.95 -10.49 15.81
N SER A 84 2.92 -10.75 17.12
CA SER A 84 3.01 -12.12 17.64
C SER A 84 1.92 -13.02 17.04
N GLY A 85 2.33 -14.19 16.54
CA GLY A 85 1.46 -15.15 15.86
C GLY A 85 1.21 -14.87 14.38
N CYS A 86 1.90 -13.92 13.76
CA CYS A 86 1.83 -13.63 12.32
C CYS A 86 3.12 -14.02 11.59
N HIS A 87 3.87 -13.05 11.09
CA HIS A 87 5.15 -13.25 10.41
C HIS A 87 6.32 -12.89 11.34
N ASP A 88 6.28 -13.43 12.56
CA ASP A 88 7.15 -13.09 13.69
C ASP A 88 8.36 -14.02 13.87
N ALA A 89 8.46 -15.11 13.11
CA ALA A 89 9.61 -15.99 13.16
C ALA A 89 10.85 -15.29 12.58
N THR A 90 11.98 -15.36 13.30
CA THR A 90 13.24 -14.67 12.97
C THR A 90 14.29 -15.59 12.35
N GLU A 91 14.10 -16.90 12.46
CA GLU A 91 14.98 -17.92 11.91
C GLU A 91 14.47 -18.40 10.56
N ALA A 92 15.40 -18.64 9.63
CA ALA A 92 15.03 -19.20 8.34
C ALA A 92 14.55 -20.65 8.53
N PRO A 93 13.44 -21.05 7.91
CA PRO A 93 12.95 -22.41 8.02
C PRO A 93 14.00 -23.38 7.44
N PRO A 94 14.12 -24.59 8.00
CA PRO A 94 15.03 -25.59 7.44
C PRO A 94 14.63 -25.92 6.00
N PRO A 95 15.60 -26.19 5.12
CA PRO A 95 15.28 -26.64 3.77
C PRO A 95 14.55 -27.99 3.86
N LEU A 96 13.27 -28.00 3.48
CA LEU A 96 12.47 -29.22 3.43
C LEU A 96 12.59 -29.86 2.04
N PRO A 97 12.76 -31.20 1.93
CA PRO A 97 12.79 -31.88 0.64
C PRO A 97 11.53 -31.56 -0.17
N GLY A 98 11.70 -31.07 -1.40
CA GLY A 98 10.59 -30.74 -2.30
C GLY A 98 9.80 -29.46 -1.96
N LYS A 99 10.18 -28.70 -0.92
CA LYS A 99 9.60 -27.38 -0.63
C LYS A 99 10.69 -26.32 -0.65
N SER A 100 10.40 -25.18 -1.27
CA SER A 100 11.32 -24.04 -1.14
C SER A 100 11.29 -23.53 0.30
N ALA A 101 12.43 -23.08 0.83
CA ALA A 101 12.48 -22.36 2.11
C ALA A 101 11.59 -21.11 2.10
N ALA A 102 11.17 -20.65 0.92
CA ALA A 102 10.21 -19.56 0.71
C ALA A 102 8.74 -19.98 0.86
N ALA A 103 8.43 -21.22 1.28
CA ALA A 103 7.07 -21.69 1.50
C ALA A 103 6.55 -21.39 2.91
N ASP A 104 7.43 -21.27 3.90
CA ASP A 104 7.02 -20.93 5.27
C ASP A 104 6.86 -19.41 5.40
N MET A 105 5.61 -18.96 5.50
CA MET A 105 5.30 -17.54 5.63
C MET A 105 5.47 -17.02 7.05
N THR A 106 5.59 -17.87 8.08
CA THR A 106 5.83 -17.38 9.46
C THR A 106 7.16 -16.62 9.57
N TYR A 107 8.14 -16.97 8.74
CA TYR A 107 9.41 -16.27 8.66
C TYR A 107 9.24 -14.87 8.04
N PHE A 108 9.54 -13.82 8.81
CA PHE A 108 9.28 -12.42 8.43
C PHE A 108 9.82 -12.08 7.03
N LYS A 109 11.05 -12.51 6.72
CA LYS A 109 11.72 -12.20 5.46
C LYS A 109 10.98 -12.79 4.26
N ASN A 110 10.39 -13.97 4.41
CA ASN A 110 9.60 -14.59 3.35
C ASN A 110 8.34 -13.76 3.07
N ALA A 111 7.62 -13.35 4.12
CA ALA A 111 6.40 -12.54 3.97
C ALA A 111 6.66 -11.21 3.24
N TYR A 112 7.70 -10.46 3.65
CA TYR A 112 8.08 -9.21 2.98
C TYR A 112 8.55 -9.43 1.54
N HIS A 113 9.41 -10.43 1.30
CA HIS A 113 9.91 -10.66 -0.06
C HIS A 113 8.84 -11.20 -1.00
N GLN A 114 7.91 -12.04 -0.53
CA GLN A 114 6.79 -12.51 -1.34
C GLN A 114 5.84 -11.36 -1.69
N THR A 115 5.48 -10.53 -0.72
CA THR A 115 4.54 -9.42 -0.96
C THR A 115 5.12 -8.37 -1.90
N CYS A 116 6.35 -7.91 -1.65
CA CYS A 116 6.92 -6.77 -2.35
C CYS A 116 7.65 -7.17 -3.64
N TRP A 117 8.77 -7.87 -3.49
CA TRP A 117 9.74 -8.06 -4.57
C TRP A 117 9.39 -9.23 -5.49
N LEU A 118 9.10 -10.40 -4.92
CA LEU A 118 8.88 -11.64 -5.65
C LEU A 118 7.47 -11.71 -6.24
N GLY A 119 6.47 -11.21 -5.52
CA GLY A 119 5.09 -11.09 -5.99
C GLY A 119 4.90 -9.83 -6.82
N CYS A 120 4.41 -8.75 -6.22
CA CYS A 120 3.84 -7.62 -6.95
C CYS A 120 4.83 -6.97 -7.95
N HIS A 121 6.03 -6.58 -7.52
CA HIS A 121 6.95 -5.85 -8.40
C HIS A 121 7.45 -6.69 -9.58
N LYS A 122 7.77 -7.98 -9.34
CA LYS A 122 8.19 -8.88 -10.42
C LYS A 122 7.03 -9.26 -11.34
N GLU A 123 5.83 -9.47 -10.82
CA GLU A 123 4.64 -9.74 -11.61
C GLU A 123 4.31 -8.58 -12.55
N ILE A 124 4.29 -7.34 -12.05
CA ILE A 124 4.03 -6.17 -12.90
C ILE A 124 5.13 -6.01 -13.96
N LYS A 125 6.40 -6.19 -13.58
CA LYS A 125 7.51 -6.13 -14.53
C LYS A 125 7.40 -7.19 -15.63
N ALA A 126 7.01 -8.42 -15.28
CA ALA A 126 6.80 -9.50 -16.24
C ALA A 126 5.65 -9.16 -17.20
N LYS A 127 4.50 -8.74 -16.68
CA LYS A 127 3.34 -8.32 -17.50
C LYS A 127 3.70 -7.15 -18.42
N ASN A 128 4.44 -6.16 -17.94
CA ASN A 128 4.90 -5.05 -18.76
C ASN A 128 5.82 -5.52 -19.91
N LEU A 129 6.69 -6.49 -19.66
CA LEU A 129 7.56 -7.06 -20.69
C LEU A 129 6.75 -7.83 -21.75
N GLU A 130 5.73 -8.58 -21.34
CA GLU A 130 4.80 -9.24 -22.26
C GLU A 130 4.04 -8.23 -23.13
N LEU A 131 3.52 -7.16 -22.52
CA LEU A 131 2.85 -6.08 -23.25
C LEU A 131 3.78 -5.37 -24.25
N GLN A 132 5.04 -5.15 -23.88
CA GLN A 132 6.05 -4.58 -24.78
C GLN A 132 6.33 -5.50 -25.97
N ARG A 133 6.44 -6.81 -25.74
CA ARG A 133 6.65 -7.80 -26.82
C ARG A 133 5.45 -7.85 -27.77
N ALA A 134 4.23 -7.86 -27.23
CA ALA A 134 3.00 -7.85 -28.03
C ALA A 134 2.88 -6.55 -28.85
N ALA A 135 3.19 -5.40 -28.25
CA ALA A 135 3.22 -4.10 -28.91
C ALA A 135 4.25 -3.98 -30.03
N ALA A 136 5.40 -4.65 -29.88
CA ALA A 136 6.44 -4.64 -30.91
C ALA A 136 5.93 -5.23 -32.25
N ALA A 137 4.95 -6.13 -32.22
CA ALA A 137 4.34 -6.70 -33.41
C ALA A 137 3.33 -5.77 -34.11
N THR A 138 2.76 -4.79 -33.40
CA THR A 138 1.68 -3.91 -33.91
C THR A 138 2.11 -2.46 -34.09
N GLY A 139 3.29 -2.07 -33.59
CA GLY A 139 3.79 -0.69 -33.62
C GLY A 139 3.06 0.27 -32.66
N VAL A 140 2.06 -0.21 -31.91
CA VAL A 140 1.31 0.59 -30.94
C VAL A 140 2.04 0.60 -29.60
N LYS A 141 2.35 1.78 -29.05
CA LYS A 141 2.99 1.89 -27.73
C LYS A 141 2.06 1.35 -26.63
N PRO A 142 2.49 0.37 -25.81
CA PRO A 142 1.65 -0.19 -24.77
C PRO A 142 1.58 0.77 -23.56
N LYS A 143 0.42 0.80 -22.91
CA LYS A 143 0.29 1.43 -21.59
C LYS A 143 0.84 0.46 -20.54
N LEU A 144 1.96 0.82 -19.93
CA LEU A 144 2.64 0.01 -18.91
C LEU A 144 2.19 0.41 -17.51
N ALA A 145 2.05 -0.57 -16.63
CA ALA A 145 1.78 -0.32 -15.22
C ALA A 145 3.06 0.17 -14.52
N LYS A 146 2.93 1.09 -13.56
CA LYS A 146 4.06 1.48 -12.70
C LYS A 146 4.42 0.30 -11.80
N THR A 147 5.71 0.12 -11.53
CA THR A 147 6.19 -0.95 -10.64
C THR A 147 7.29 -0.43 -9.74
N GLY A 148 7.39 -1.00 -8.55
CA GLY A 148 8.50 -0.76 -7.63
C GLY A 148 9.78 -1.54 -8.00
N PRO A 149 10.81 -1.47 -7.14
CA PRO A 149 12.11 -2.07 -7.41
C PRO A 149 12.07 -3.60 -7.49
N THR A 150 12.75 -4.15 -8.50
CA THR A 150 12.90 -5.61 -8.68
C THR A 150 14.30 -6.13 -8.38
N THR A 151 15.13 -5.37 -7.68
CA THR A 151 16.48 -5.78 -7.28
C THR A 151 16.68 -5.53 -5.80
N CYS A 152 17.56 -6.31 -5.17
CA CYS A 152 17.76 -6.23 -3.74
C CYS A 152 18.25 -4.82 -3.32
N ASN A 153 19.18 -4.21 -4.07
CA ASN A 153 19.69 -2.87 -3.77
C ASN A 153 18.78 -1.75 -4.27
N GLY A 154 17.79 -2.05 -5.12
CA GLY A 154 16.76 -1.09 -5.49
C GLY A 154 15.70 -0.92 -4.39
N CYS A 155 15.55 -1.92 -3.52
CA CYS A 155 14.61 -1.89 -2.40
C CYS A 155 15.31 -1.58 -1.07
N HIS A 156 16.40 -2.29 -0.76
CA HIS A 156 17.14 -2.10 0.48
C HIS A 156 18.12 -0.93 0.37
N GLY A 157 18.13 -0.08 1.39
CA GLY A 157 19.18 0.91 1.61
C GLY A 157 20.55 0.27 1.86
N LYS A 158 21.58 1.12 1.94
CA LYS A 158 22.92 0.69 2.37
C LYS A 158 22.82 0.04 3.76
N PRO A 159 23.58 -1.03 4.04
CA PRO A 159 23.66 -1.58 5.39
C PRO A 159 23.92 -0.46 6.40
N LEU A 160 23.22 -0.51 7.53
CA LEU A 160 23.53 0.40 8.64
C LEU A 160 24.98 0.10 9.04
N GLN A 161 25.86 1.08 8.89
CA GLN A 161 27.23 0.96 9.37
C GLN A 161 27.14 0.77 10.89
N ARG A 162 27.82 -0.25 11.39
CA ARG A 162 27.97 -0.50 12.83
C ARG A 162 28.84 0.59 13.44
#